data_AF-A0A2J8NU94-F1
#
_entry.id   AF-A0A2J8NU94-F1
#
_cell.length_a   1.000
_cell.length_b   1.000
_cell.length_c   1.000
_cell.angle_alpha   90.00
_cell.angle_beta   90.00
_cell.angle_gamma   90.00
#
_symmetry.space_group_name_H-M   'P 1'
#
loop_
_entity.id
_entity.type
_entity.pdbx_description
1 polymer ?
#
loop_
_entity_poly.entity_id
_entity_poly.type
_entity_poly.pdbx_seq_one_letter_code
_entity_poly.pdbx_strand_id
1 'polypeptide(L)'
;MDSLQKQDLRRPKIHGAVRASPYQPPTLASLQRLLWVHQAATLNHIDEVWPSLFLGDAYAARDKSKMIQLGITHVVNAAAGRVLVHCAMGVSRSATLVLAFLMIYENMTLVEAIQTVQAHRNICPNSGFLRQLQVLDNRLGRETGRF
;
A
#
# COMPACT_ATOMS: atom_id res chain seq x y z
N MET A 1 -24.90 5.97 4.03
CA MET A 1 -23.52 5.54 4.32
C MET A 1 -23.63 4.12 4.82
N ASP A 2 -23.65 3.16 3.90
CA ASP A 2 -23.82 1.75 4.27
C ASP A 2 -22.54 1.23 4.89
N SER A 3 -22.67 0.81 6.15
CA SER A 3 -21.57 0.24 6.92
C SER A 3 -21.28 -1.16 6.40
N LEU A 4 -20.08 -1.37 5.86
CA LEU A 4 -19.54 -2.68 5.48
C LEU A 4 -19.75 -3.66 6.65
N GLN A 5 -20.55 -4.70 6.43
CA GLN A 5 -20.85 -5.67 7.46
C GLN A 5 -19.72 -6.69 7.51
N LYS A 6 -19.40 -7.23 8.70
CA LYS A 6 -18.37 -8.28 8.90
C LYS A 6 -18.54 -9.52 7.99
N GLN A 7 -19.72 -9.68 7.39
CA GLN A 7 -20.05 -10.78 6.48
C GLN A 7 -19.44 -10.56 5.08
N ASP A 8 -19.26 -9.31 4.67
CA ASP A 8 -18.66 -8.92 3.38
C ASP A 8 -17.14 -9.16 3.34
N LEU A 9 -16.52 -9.32 4.51
CA LEU A 9 -15.10 -9.65 4.67
C LEU A 9 -14.83 -11.16 4.71
N ARG A 10 -15.85 -12.02 4.54
CA ARG A 10 -15.65 -13.47 4.54
C ARG A 10 -15.04 -13.92 3.21
N ARG A 11 -13.83 -14.48 3.26
CA ARG A 11 -13.23 -15.21 2.13
C ARG A 11 -14.24 -16.24 1.59
N PRO A 12 -14.41 -16.37 0.25
CA PRO A 12 -15.29 -17.38 -0.32
C PRO A 12 -14.93 -18.78 0.21
N LYS A 13 -15.92 -19.52 0.71
CA LYS A 13 -15.75 -20.93 1.10
C LYS A 13 -15.58 -21.75 -0.18
N ILE A 14 -14.34 -22.06 -0.53
CA ILE A 14 -14.01 -22.98 -1.62
C ILE A 14 -14.50 -24.37 -1.18
N HIS A 15 -15.54 -24.87 -1.84
CA HIS A 15 -16.10 -26.19 -1.56
C HIS A 15 -15.12 -27.27 -2.05
N GLY A 16 -14.91 -28.30 -1.21
CA GLY A 16 -14.43 -29.62 -1.61
C GLY A 16 -12.96 -29.71 -2.05
N ALA A 17 -12.10 -30.25 -1.18
CA ALA A 17 -10.72 -30.58 -1.51
C ALA A 17 -10.64 -31.71 -2.56
N VAL A 18 -10.60 -31.34 -3.84
CA VAL A 18 -9.88 -32.14 -4.83
C VAL A 18 -8.41 -32.04 -4.46
N ARG A 19 -7.74 -33.17 -4.24
CA ARG A 19 -6.32 -33.23 -3.87
C ARG A 19 -5.49 -32.76 -5.07
N ALA A 20 -5.35 -31.45 -5.22
CA ALA A 20 -4.51 -30.85 -6.24
C ALA A 20 -3.07 -31.31 -6.02
N SER A 21 -2.37 -31.65 -7.11
CA SER A 21 -0.93 -31.91 -7.08
C SER A 21 -0.22 -30.79 -6.32
N PRO A 22 0.83 -31.07 -5.53
CA PRO A 22 1.64 -30.03 -4.91
C PRO A 22 2.08 -29.04 -5.99
N TYR A 23 1.88 -27.75 -5.74
CA TYR A 23 2.34 -26.71 -6.64
C TYR A 23 3.85 -26.79 -6.78
N GLN A 24 4.31 -26.87 -8.03
CA GLN A 24 5.72 -26.71 -8.35
C GLN A 24 5.95 -25.31 -8.95
N PRO A 25 6.83 -24.49 -8.36
CA PRO A 25 7.14 -23.17 -8.90
C PRO A 25 7.69 -23.28 -10.34
N PRO A 26 7.12 -22.57 -11.32
CA PRO A 26 7.58 -22.61 -12.70
C PRO A 26 8.96 -21.95 -12.84
N THR A 27 9.71 -22.37 -13.86
CA THR A 27 10.97 -21.71 -14.23
C THR A 27 10.73 -20.31 -14.81
N LEU A 28 11.77 -19.46 -14.82
CA LEU A 28 11.70 -18.14 -15.45
C LEU A 28 11.32 -18.22 -16.94
N ALA A 29 11.86 -19.20 -17.67
CA ALA A 29 11.54 -19.40 -19.08
C ALA A 29 10.06 -19.74 -19.28
N SER A 30 9.49 -20.59 -18.41
CA SER A 30 8.05 -20.92 -18.43
C SER A 30 7.19 -19.69 -18.15
N LEU A 31 7.59 -18.84 -17.20
CA LEU A 31 6.88 -17.60 -16.86
C LEU A 31 6.93 -16.58 -18.01
N GLN A 32 8.09 -16.36 -18.61
CA GLN A 32 8.25 -15.47 -19.77
C GLN A 32 7.40 -15.94 -20.95
N ARG A 33 7.39 -17.26 -21.22
CA ARG A 33 6.55 -17.85 -22.27
C ARG A 33 5.06 -17.62 -22.02
N LEU A 34 4.61 -17.80 -20.78
CA LEU A 34 3.23 -17.53 -20.41
C LEU A 34 2.81 -16.09 -20.73
N LEU A 35 3.67 -15.12 -20.44
CA LEU A 35 3.42 -13.69 -20.69
C LEU A 35 3.46 -13.31 -22.18
N TRP A 36 4.20 -14.03 -23.01
CA TRP A 36 4.32 -13.74 -24.45
C TRP A 36 3.28 -14.46 -25.31
N VAL A 37 2.87 -15.67 -24.94
CA VAL A 37 1.94 -16.46 -25.76
C VAL A 37 0.52 -15.91 -25.72
N HIS A 38 0.12 -15.30 -24.60
CA HIS A 38 -1.24 -14.83 -24.38
C HIS A 38 -1.29 -13.31 -24.28
N GLN A 39 -1.00 -12.63 -25.40
CA GLN A 39 -1.17 -11.19 -25.50
C GLN A 39 -2.40 -10.85 -26.36
N ALA A 40 -3.19 -9.90 -25.88
CA ALA A 40 -4.26 -9.31 -26.68
C ALA A 40 -3.67 -8.43 -27.79
N ALA A 41 -4.41 -8.28 -28.89
CA ALA A 41 -3.96 -7.47 -30.03
C ALA A 41 -3.89 -5.96 -29.73
N THR A 42 -4.60 -5.51 -28.70
CA THR A 42 -4.70 -4.10 -28.30
C THR A 42 -4.58 -3.98 -26.79
N LEU A 43 -3.98 -2.87 -26.32
CA LEU A 43 -3.87 -2.52 -24.91
C LEU A 43 -4.71 -1.26 -24.64
N ASN A 44 -5.65 -1.34 -23.70
CA ASN A 44 -6.43 -0.18 -23.29
C ASN A 44 -5.61 0.70 -22.35
N HIS A 45 -6.01 1.97 -22.22
CA HIS A 45 -5.40 2.87 -21.24
C HIS A 45 -5.69 2.46 -19.78
N ILE A 46 -6.79 1.73 -19.55
CA ILE A 46 -7.17 1.22 -18.23
C ILE A 46 -7.99 -0.07 -18.38
N ASP A 47 -7.62 -1.08 -17.60
CA ASP A 47 -8.32 -2.37 -17.54
C ASP A 47 -8.60 -2.73 -16.08
N GLU A 48 -9.79 -3.29 -15.81
CA GLU A 48 -10.08 -3.92 -14.52
C GLU A 48 -9.44 -5.31 -14.49
N VAL A 49 -8.40 -5.47 -13.68
CA VAL A 49 -7.62 -6.71 -13.60
C VAL A 49 -8.07 -7.61 -12.45
N TRP A 50 -8.86 -7.06 -11.53
CA TRP A 50 -9.49 -7.74 -10.40
C TRP A 50 -10.67 -6.89 -9.89
N PRO A 51 -11.72 -7.44 -9.24
CA PRO A 51 -12.86 -6.64 -8.77
C PRO A 51 -12.46 -5.36 -8.04
N SER A 52 -12.82 -4.22 -8.63
CA SER A 52 -12.50 -2.85 -8.19
C SER A 52 -11.00 -2.51 -8.13
N LEU A 53 -10.15 -3.25 -8.86
CA LEU A 53 -8.72 -3.02 -8.99
C LEU A 53 -8.36 -2.87 -10.46
N PHE A 54 -7.87 -1.68 -10.80
CA PHE A 54 -7.58 -1.28 -12.16
C PHE A 54 -6.07 -1.13 -12.36
N LEU A 55 -5.59 -1.55 -13.52
CA LEU A 55 -4.26 -1.25 -14.01
C LEU A 55 -4.41 -0.32 -15.21
N GLY A 56 -3.75 0.83 -15.17
CA GLY A 56 -3.81 1.80 -16.24
C GLY A 56 -2.52 2.57 -16.42
N ASP A 57 -2.45 3.30 -17.53
CA ASP A 57 -1.28 4.10 -17.90
C ASP A 57 -1.40 5.57 -17.48
N ALA A 58 -0.42 6.38 -17.89
CA ALA A 58 -0.38 7.80 -17.58
C ALA A 58 -1.52 8.62 -18.23
N TYR A 59 -2.09 8.13 -19.34
CA TYR A 59 -3.22 8.78 -19.99
C TYR A 59 -4.49 8.59 -19.15
N ALA A 60 -4.77 7.35 -18.75
CA ALA A 60 -5.89 7.06 -17.84
C ALA A 60 -5.77 7.82 -16.52
N ALA A 61 -4.55 7.96 -15.97
CA ALA A 61 -4.31 8.71 -14.74
C ALA A 61 -4.54 10.23 -14.87
N ARG A 62 -4.64 10.78 -16.08
CA ARG A 62 -4.93 12.21 -16.33
C ARG A 62 -6.39 12.45 -16.72
N ASP A 63 -7.13 11.41 -17.11
CA ASP A 63 -8.54 11.48 -17.45
C ASP A 63 -9.44 11.44 -16.20
N LYS A 64 -9.70 12.62 -15.64
CA LYS A 64 -10.58 12.77 -14.46
C LYS A 64 -12.01 12.29 -14.72
N SER A 65 -12.52 12.49 -15.92
CA SER A 65 -13.88 12.10 -16.29
C SER A 65 -14.01 10.58 -16.24
N LYS A 66 -13.03 9.86 -16.81
CA LYS A 66 -12.98 8.40 -16.76
C LYS A 66 -12.84 7.87 -15.34
N MET A 67 -11.99 8.48 -14.52
CA MET A 67 -11.84 8.09 -13.11
C MET A 67 -13.15 8.26 -12.32
N ILE A 68 -13.86 9.37 -12.52
CA ILE A 68 -15.17 9.61 -11.87
C ILE A 68 -16.19 8.58 -12.37
N GLN A 69 -16.25 8.33 -13.68
CA GLN A 69 -17.17 7.35 -14.27
C GLN A 69 -16.96 5.94 -13.71
N LEU A 70 -15.70 5.53 -13.52
CA LEU A 70 -15.32 4.22 -12.97
C LEU A 70 -15.42 4.16 -11.42
N GLY A 71 -15.73 5.27 -10.76
CA GLY A 71 -15.80 5.32 -9.29
C GLY A 71 -14.43 5.12 -8.62
N ILE A 72 -13.33 5.51 -9.29
CA ILE A 72 -11.98 5.42 -8.72
C ILE A 72 -11.88 6.36 -7.53
N THR A 73 -11.58 5.79 -6.36
CA THR A 73 -11.45 6.54 -5.11
C THR A 73 -9.99 6.79 -4.70
N HIS A 74 -9.06 5.99 -5.22
CA HIS A 74 -7.63 6.05 -4.87
C HIS A 74 -6.78 5.79 -6.11
N VAL A 75 -5.72 6.59 -6.28
CA VAL A 75 -4.75 6.43 -7.37
C VAL A 75 -3.37 6.22 -6.77
N VAL A 76 -2.71 5.13 -7.17
CA VAL A 76 -1.32 4.84 -6.80
C VAL A 76 -0.46 5.06 -8.03
N ASN A 77 0.28 6.18 -8.06
CA ASN A 77 1.22 6.45 -9.15
C ASN A 77 2.56 5.75 -8.86
N ALA A 78 2.85 4.68 -9.58
CA ALA A 78 4.10 3.91 -9.44
C ALA A 78 5.30 4.51 -10.20
N ALA A 79 5.11 5.56 -11.00
CA ALA A 79 6.16 6.16 -11.83
C ALA A 79 6.75 7.43 -11.22
N ALA A 80 5.95 8.22 -10.50
CA ALA A 80 6.43 9.41 -9.82
C ALA A 80 6.80 9.03 -8.39
N GLY A 81 8.10 9.07 -8.03
CA GLY A 81 8.61 8.81 -6.68
C GLY A 81 8.17 9.81 -5.60
N ARG A 82 6.95 10.36 -5.70
CA ARG A 82 6.31 11.23 -4.73
C ARG A 82 5.12 10.50 -4.11
N VAL A 83 5.14 10.36 -2.78
CA VAL A 83 4.12 9.62 -2.02
C VAL A 83 3.32 10.59 -1.17
N LEU A 84 1.99 10.48 -1.19
CA LEU A 84 1.10 11.14 -0.24
C LEU A 84 0.61 10.10 0.77
N VAL A 85 0.95 10.30 2.05
CA VAL A 85 0.40 9.50 3.16
C VAL A 85 -0.67 10.32 3.86
N HIS A 86 -1.93 9.90 3.78
CA HIS A 86 -3.05 10.63 4.38
C HIS A 86 -3.88 9.78 5.35
N CYS A 87 -4.65 10.46 6.19
CA CYS A 87 -5.77 9.90 6.92
C CYS A 87 -6.92 10.92 6.87
N ALA A 88 -7.83 10.95 7.84
CA ALA A 88 -8.89 11.97 7.86
C ALA A 88 -8.33 13.41 7.94
N MET A 89 -7.48 13.68 8.94
CA MET A 89 -6.90 15.02 9.17
C MET A 89 -5.41 15.12 8.85
N GLY A 90 -4.76 14.01 8.52
CA GLY A 90 -3.30 13.99 8.34
C GLY A 90 -2.48 14.23 9.63
N VAL A 91 -3.06 14.05 10.82
CA VAL A 91 -2.43 14.44 12.11
C VAL A 91 -1.97 13.25 12.95
N SER A 92 -2.69 12.12 12.89
CA SER A 92 -2.47 10.98 13.80
C SER A 92 -2.05 9.72 13.05
N ARG A 93 -2.99 8.98 12.44
CA ARG A 93 -2.70 7.71 11.73
C ARG A 93 -1.62 7.82 10.65
N SER A 94 -1.77 8.78 9.74
CA SER A 94 -0.79 8.99 8.67
C SER A 94 0.55 9.50 9.19
N ALA A 95 0.52 10.39 10.19
CA ALA A 95 1.73 10.88 10.84
C ALA A 95 2.52 9.74 11.48
N THR A 96 1.86 8.82 12.19
CA THR A 96 2.50 7.64 12.78
C THR A 96 3.25 6.81 11.73
N LEU A 97 2.66 6.59 10.55
CA LEU A 97 3.32 5.83 9.48
C LEU A 97 4.54 6.58 8.91
N VAL A 98 4.44 7.90 8.74
CA VAL A 98 5.57 8.72 8.28
C VAL A 98 6.69 8.73 9.31
N LEU A 99 6.37 8.86 10.60
CA LEU A 99 7.36 8.78 11.68
C LEU A 99 8.08 7.42 11.67
N ALA A 100 7.34 6.32 11.61
CA ALA A 100 7.92 4.99 11.54
C ALA A 100 8.79 4.80 10.29
N PHE A 101 8.37 5.35 9.13
CA PHE A 101 9.16 5.33 7.90
C PHE A 101 10.51 6.02 8.09
N LEU A 102 10.53 7.24 8.63
CA LEU A 102 11.77 7.98 8.89
C LEU A 102 12.68 7.25 9.88
N MET A 103 12.11 6.64 10.92
CA MET A 103 12.88 5.87 11.89
C MET A 103 13.55 4.64 11.24
N ILE A 104 12.80 3.89 10.41
CA ILE A 104 13.25 2.63 9.81
C ILE A 104 14.24 2.88 8.67
N TYR A 105 13.96 3.84 7.79
CA TYR A 105 14.70 4.00 6.53
C TYR A 105 15.68 5.17 6.54
N GLU A 106 15.40 6.22 7.30
CA GLU A 106 16.31 7.39 7.41
C GLU A 106 17.17 7.32 8.69
N ASN A 107 17.16 6.19 9.40
CA ASN A 107 17.94 5.95 10.60
C ASN A 107 17.73 7.03 11.69
N MET A 108 16.53 7.59 11.79
CA MET A 108 16.19 8.57 12.83
C MET A 108 15.76 7.88 14.14
N THR A 109 15.94 8.55 15.27
CA THR A 109 15.23 8.28 16.52
C THR A 109 13.79 8.75 16.43
N LEU A 110 12.93 8.30 17.34
CA LEU A 110 11.56 8.82 17.44
C LEU A 110 11.52 10.34 17.62
N VAL A 111 12.45 10.91 18.41
CA VAL A 111 12.51 12.36 18.67
C VAL A 111 12.87 13.13 17.40
N GLU A 112 13.91 12.69 16.68
CA GLU A 112 14.33 13.31 15.40
C GLU A 112 13.23 13.22 14.34
N ALA A 113 12.56 12.07 14.23
CA ALA A 113 11.44 11.89 13.31
C ALA A 113 10.28 12.84 13.65
N ILE A 114 9.92 12.99 14.93
CA ILE A 114 8.88 13.92 15.36
C ILE A 114 9.28 15.35 14.98
N GLN A 115 10.47 15.80 15.36
CA GLN A 115 10.94 17.16 15.07
C GLN A 115 10.96 17.45 13.56
N THR A 116 11.45 16.50 12.76
CA THR A 116 11.50 16.61 11.29
C THR A 116 10.11 16.82 10.68
N VAL A 117 9.11 16.04 11.13
CA VAL A 117 7.75 16.17 10.61
C VAL A 117 7.06 17.43 11.18
N GLN A 118 7.23 17.72 12.48
CA GLN A 118 6.60 18.87 13.15
C GLN A 118 7.06 20.21 12.59
N ALA A 119 8.30 20.31 12.09
CA ALA A 119 8.81 21.51 11.43
C ALA A 119 8.00 21.91 10.17
N HIS A 120 7.31 20.95 9.55
CA HIS A 120 6.57 21.17 8.31
C HIS A 120 5.05 20.99 8.48
N ARG A 121 4.61 20.25 9.50
CA ARG A 121 3.21 19.94 9.75
C ARG A 121 2.94 19.66 11.23
N ASN A 122 1.93 20.32 11.78
CA ASN A 122 1.41 19.98 13.11
C ASN A 122 0.87 18.53 13.13
N ILE A 123 1.53 17.67 13.89
CA ILE A 123 1.15 16.27 14.08
C ILE A 123 0.89 15.98 15.55
N CYS A 124 0.00 15.02 15.80
CA CYS A 124 -0.35 14.55 17.13
C CYS A 124 -0.88 13.09 17.03
N PRO A 125 0.04 12.10 16.92
CA PRO A 125 -0.31 10.70 17.10
C PRO A 125 -0.99 10.48 18.46
N ASN A 126 -1.97 9.57 18.53
CA ASN A 126 -2.58 9.25 19.82
C ASN A 126 -1.59 8.49 20.74
N SER A 127 -1.89 8.39 22.03
CA SER A 127 -1.02 7.75 23.02
C SER A 127 -0.68 6.29 22.69
N GLY A 128 -1.63 5.54 22.12
CA GLY A 128 -1.40 4.16 21.67
C GLY A 128 -0.37 4.07 20.54
N PHE A 129 -0.45 4.99 19.57
CA PHE A 129 0.54 5.08 18.49
C PHE A 129 1.89 5.56 18.99
N LEU A 130 1.94 6.54 19.90
CA LEU A 130 3.20 6.97 20.51
C LEU A 130 3.87 5.83 21.27
N ARG A 131 3.09 5.00 21.99
CA ARG A 131 3.62 3.80 22.66
C ARG A 131 4.18 2.78 21.68
N GLN A 132 3.50 2.55 20.56
CA GLN A 132 3.97 1.64 19.51
C GLN A 132 5.27 2.16 18.87
N LEU A 133 5.35 3.47 18.61
CA LEU A 133 6.56 4.11 18.10
C LEU A 133 7.72 4.05 19.10
N GLN A 134 7.46 4.18 20.41
CA GLN A 134 8.48 4.01 21.44
C GLN A 134 9.04 2.58 21.45
N VAL A 135 8.17 1.57 21.29
CA VAL A 135 8.61 0.16 21.16
C VAL A 135 9.48 -0.03 19.91
N LEU A 136 9.11 0.60 18.80
CA LEU A 136 9.91 0.59 17.56
C LEU A 136 11.27 1.25 17.78
N ASP A 137 11.33 2.41 18.41
CA ASP A 137 12.57 3.17 18.68
C ASP A 137 13.57 2.35 19.50
N ASN A 138 13.10 1.71 20.58
CA ASN A 138 13.93 0.83 21.40
C ASN A 138 14.44 -0.41 20.62
N ARG A 139 13.64 -0.92 19.69
CA ARG A 139 14.07 -2.04 18.84
C ARG A 139 15.16 -1.58 17.86
N LEU A 140 14.92 -0.50 17.14
CA LEU A 140 15.86 0.05 16.16
C LEU A 140 17.16 0.52 16.81
N GLY A 141 17.11 1.08 18.02
CA GLY A 141 18.30 1.50 18.77
C GLY A 141 19.27 0.35 19.03
N ARG A 142 18.73 -0.83 19.39
CA ARG A 142 19.51 -2.07 19.58
C ARG A 142 20.04 -2.64 18.25
N GLU A 143 19.23 -2.59 17.19
CA GLU A 143 19.61 -3.09 15.86
C GLU A 143 20.69 -2.22 15.20
N THR A 144 20.70 -0.92 15.48
CA THR A 144 21.64 0.06 14.91
C THR A 144 22.84 0.38 15.81
N GLY A 145 22.92 -0.21 17.01
CA GLY A 145 24.01 0.00 17.95
C GLY A 145 24.06 1.40 18.57
N ARG A 146 22.93 2.12 18.63
CA ARG A 146 22.85 3.41 19.33
C ARG A 146 22.94 3.26 20.85
N PHE A 147 22.57 2.08 21.37
CA PHE A 147 22.73 1.66 22.76
C PHE A 147 22.56 0.14 22.89
#